data_AF-A0A955PPV0-F1
#
_entry.id   AF-A0A955PPV0-F1
#
_cell.length_a   1.000
_cell.length_b   1.000
_cell.length_c   1.000
_cell.angle_alpha   90.00
_cell.angle_beta   90.00
_cell.angle_gamma   90.00
#
_symmetry.space_group_name_H-M   'P 1'
#
loop_
_entity.id
_entity.type
_entity.pdbx_description
1 polymer ?
#
loop_
_entity_poly.entity_id
_entity_poly.type
_entity_poly.pdbx_seq_one_letter_code
_entity_poly.pdbx_strand_id
1 'polypeptide(L)' 'MMEGFVFPNELHVTWSVMIVLYPYITGLVAGAFIVSSLYHVFGFTQLRPIGRFSLVSAFVFLLFAPVPLLNHLGRP' A
#
# COMPACT_ATOMS: atom_id res chain seq x y z
N MET A 1 29.14 -11.08 -25.70
CA MET A 1 27.95 -10.25 -25.96
C MET A 1 27.49 -9.77 -24.60
N MET A 2 27.49 -8.46 -24.34
CA MET A 2 27.05 -7.91 -23.05
C MET A 2 25.58 -8.29 -22.86
N GLU A 3 25.27 -9.19 -21.93
CA GLU A 3 23.91 -9.36 -21.45
C GLU A 3 23.55 -8.09 -20.69
N GLY A 4 22.92 -7.14 -21.39
CA GLY A 4 22.32 -5.98 -20.74
C GLY A 4 21.24 -6.48 -19.80
N PHE A 5 21.35 -6.14 -18.51
CA PHE A 5 20.31 -6.45 -17.53
C PHE A 5 18.99 -5.80 -17.98
N VAL A 6 18.01 -6.63 -18.33
CA VAL A 6 16.66 -6.21 -18.68
C VAL A 6 15.79 -6.31 -17.43
N PHE A 7 15.04 -5.26 -17.11
CA PHE A 7 14.18 -5.29 -15.93
C PHE A 7 13.05 -6.31 -16.12
N PRO A 8 12.59 -7.01 -15.06
CA PRO A 8 11.46 -7.94 -15.16
C PRO A 8 10.19 -7.28 -15.73
N ASN A 9 10.03 -5.98 -15.48
CA ASN A 9 8.95 -5.13 -16.02
C ASN A 9 9.02 -4.92 -17.55
N GLU A 10 10.18 -5.15 -18.17
CA GLU A 10 10.40 -4.98 -19.62
C GLU A 10 10.24 -6.30 -20.39
N LEU A 11 10.37 -7.45 -19.69
CA LEU A 11 10.15 -8.79 -20.27
C LEU A 11 8.67 -9.19 -20.30
N HIS A 12 7.88 -8.72 -19.34
CA HIS A 12 6.45 -9.01 -19.23
C HIS A 12 5.63 -7.72 -19.27
N VAL A 13 4.92 -7.48 -20.38
CA VAL A 13 4.07 -6.28 -20.59
C VAL A 13 2.87 -6.26 -19.62
N THR A 14 2.44 -7.44 -19.14
CA THR A 14 1.33 -7.56 -18.20
C THR A 14 1.78 -7.15 -16.80
N TRP A 15 1.02 -6.24 -16.19
CA TRP A 15 1.26 -5.74 -14.84
C TRP A 15 1.19 -6.92 -13.87
N SER A 16 2.35 -7.24 -13.28
CA SER A 16 2.47 -8.36 -12.35
C SER A 16 1.86 -8.01 -10.99
N VAL A 17 1.60 -9.02 -10.17
CA VAL A 17 0.99 -8.91 -8.83
C VAL A 17 1.66 -7.82 -7.97
N MET A 18 2.97 -7.62 -8.11
CA MET A 18 3.71 -6.57 -7.41
C MET A 18 3.20 -5.14 -7.71
N ILE A 19 2.84 -4.84 -8.95
CA ILE A 19 2.27 -3.52 -9.27
C ILE A 19 0.84 -3.40 -8.75
N VAL A 20 0.06 -4.49 -8.75
CA VAL A 20 -1.32 -4.48 -8.21
C VAL A 20 -1.34 -4.32 -6.69
N LEU A 21 -0.33 -4.84 -5.99
CA LEU A 21 -0.21 -4.71 -4.54
C LEU A 21 -0.04 -3.26 -4.08
N TYR A 22 0.66 -2.43 -4.84
CA TYR A 22 0.91 -1.03 -4.48
C TYR A 22 -0.38 -0.18 -4.35
N PRO A 23 -1.26 -0.06 -5.37
CA PRO A 23 -2.53 0.66 -5.25
C PRO A 23 -3.48 -0.03 -4.28
N TYR A 24 -3.38 -1.35 -4.11
CA TYR A 24 -4.18 -2.07 -3.12
C TYR A 24 -3.83 -1.66 -1.68
N ILE A 25 -2.55 -1.71 -1.31
CA ILE A 25 -2.08 -1.34 0.03
C ILE A 25 -2.31 0.16 0.29
N THR A 26 -2.00 1.02 -0.68
CA THR A 26 -2.24 2.46 -0.53
C THR A 26 -3.74 2.79 -0.43
N GLY A 27 -4.61 2.07 -1.15
CA GLY A 27 -6.07 2.17 -1.01
C GLY A 27 -6.57 1.75 0.38
N LEU A 28 -6.01 0.68 0.95
CA LEU A 28 -6.32 0.27 2.33
C LEU A 28 -5.93 1.33 3.37
N VAL A 29 -4.75 1.94 3.21
CA VAL A 29 -4.30 3.06 4.05
C VAL A 29 -5.28 4.24 3.97
N ALA A 30 -5.68 4.63 2.75
CA ALA A 30 -6.63 5.72 2.55
C ALA A 30 -8.00 5.42 3.19
N GLY A 31 -8.53 4.20 3.02
CA GLY A 31 -9.78 3.77 3.66
C GLY A 31 -9.71 3.81 5.19
N ALA A 32 -8.60 3.32 5.76
CA ALA A 32 -8.39 3.34 7.20
C ALA A 32 -8.26 4.78 7.76
N PHE A 33 -7.69 5.70 6.98
CA PHE A 33 -7.63 7.12 7.31
C PHE A 33 -9.00 7.79 7.27
N ILE A 34 -9.85 7.45 6.29
CA ILE A 34 -11.25 7.92 6.22
C ILE A 34 -12.03 7.46 7.45
N VAL A 35 -11.91 6.19 7.84
CA VAL A 35 -12.60 5.64 9.03
C VAL A 35 -12.14 6.34 10.31
N SER A 36 -10.83 6.61 10.44
CA SER A 36 -10.30 7.39 11.57
C SER A 36 -10.84 8.82 11.58
N SER A 37 -10.92 9.46 10.41
CA SER A 37 -11.41 10.84 10.26
C SER A 37 -12.90 10.94 10.62
N LEU A 38 -13.71 9.96 10.23
CA LEU A 38 -15.13 9.89 10.63
C LEU A 38 -15.30 9.88 12.15
N TYR A 39 -14.45 9.16 12.86
CA TYR A 39 -14.47 9.15 14.32
C TYR A 39 -13.93 10.45 14.94
N HIS A 40 -12.71 10.89 14.56
CA HIS A 40 -12.01 11.99 15.24
C HIS A 40 -12.46 13.39 14.79
N VAL A 41 -12.75 13.56 13.49
CA VAL A 41 -13.09 14.87 12.89
C VAL A 41 -14.61 15.07 12.85
N PHE A 42 -15.36 14.04 12.47
CA PHE A 42 -16.82 14.12 12.33
C PHE A 42 -17.60 13.66 13.56
N GLY A 43 -16.92 13.17 14.61
CA GLY A 43 -17.54 12.85 15.89
C GLY A 43 -18.42 11.59 15.91
N PHE A 44 -18.26 10.68 14.94
CA PHE A 44 -19.04 9.44 14.90
C PHE A 44 -18.58 8.45 15.98
N THR A 45 -19.17 8.54 17.18
CA THR A 45 -18.83 7.73 18.36
C THR A 45 -19.11 6.23 18.18
N GLN A 46 -19.99 5.85 17.25
CA GLN A 46 -20.23 4.43 16.88
C GLN A 46 -18.98 3.74 16.32
N LEU A 47 -18.08 4.52 15.71
CA LEU A 47 -16.82 4.03 15.13
C LEU A 47 -15.66 4.05 16.13
N ARG A 48 -15.88 4.37 17.41
CA ARG A 48 -14.82 4.47 18.44
C ARG A 48 -13.87 3.26 18.53
N PRO A 49 -14.33 1.99 18.52
CA PRO A 49 -13.40 0.86 18.56
C PRO A 49 -12.61 0.71 17.26
N ILE A 50 -13.21 1.05 16.12
CA ILE A 50 -12.62 0.85 14.79
C ILE A 50 -11.69 2.01 14.43
N GLY A 51 -12.01 3.25 14.79
CA GLY A 51 -11.25 4.45 14.43
C GLY A 51 -9.83 4.49 15.04
N ARG A 52 -9.64 3.90 16.23
CA ARG A 52 -8.29 3.74 16.82
C ARG A 52 -7.54 2.59 16.15
N PHE A 53 -8.23 1.50 15.85
CA PHE A 53 -7.65 0.34 15.17
C PHE A 53 -7.25 0.67 13.73
N SER A 54 -8.01 1.52 13.05
CA SER A 54 -7.76 1.91 11.66
C SER A 54 -6.49 2.75 11.52
N LEU A 55 -6.16 3.61 12.49
CA LEU A 55 -4.87 4.31 12.50
C LEU A 55 -3.69 3.35 12.64
N VAL A 56 -3.80 2.35 13.52
CA VAL A 56 -2.75 1.33 13.69
C VAL A 56 -2.59 0.51 12.41
N SER A 57 -3.69 0.08 11.79
CA SER A 57 -3.61 -0.64 10.51
C SER A 57 -3.03 0.23 9.39
N ALA A 58 -3.43 1.50 9.29
CA ALA A 58 -2.88 2.43 8.30
C ALA A 58 -1.37 2.59 8.47
N PHE A 59 -0.89 2.73 9.71
CA PHE A 59 0.53 2.85 10.01
C PHE A 59 1.32 1.61 9.57
N VAL A 60 0.83 0.41 9.91
CA VAL A 60 1.47 -0.86 9.50
C VAL A 60 1.51 -0.97 7.98
N PHE A 61 0.39 -0.74 7.29
CA PHE A 61 0.35 -0.82 5.83
C PHE A 61 1.25 0.21 5.15
N LEU A 62 1.40 1.41 5.72
CA LEU A 62 2.27 2.45 5.18
C LEU A 62 3.76 2.07 5.28
N LEU A 63 4.17 1.31 6.31
CA LEU A 63 5.54 0.77 6.40
C LEU A 63 5.84 -0.27 5.30
N PHE A 64 4.83 -1.05 4.89
CA PHE A 64 4.99 -2.10 3.88
C PHE A 64 4.63 -1.65 2.45
N ALA A 65 4.00 -0.50 2.28
CA ALA A 65 3.62 0.05 0.97
C ALA A 65 4.76 0.14 -0.06
N PRO A 66 6.02 0.48 0.29
CA PRO A 66 7.10 0.55 -0.69
C PRO A 66 7.74 -0.82 -1.00
N VAL A 67 7.51 -1.86 -0.19
CA VAL A 67 8.16 -3.17 -0.32
C VAL A 67 7.87 -3.84 -1.67
N PRO A 68 6.62 -3.89 -2.17
CA PRO A 68 6.33 -4.43 -3.50
C PRO A 68 7.06 -3.67 -4.61
N LEU A 69 7.16 -2.35 -4.49
CA LEU A 69 7.84 -1.52 -5.49
C LEU A 69 9.35 -1.76 -5.50
N LEU A 70 9.98 -1.81 -4.32
CA LEU A 70 11.39 -2.13 -4.17
C LEU A 70 11.72 -3.54 -4.70
N ASN A 71 10.87 -4.52 -4.37
CA ASN A 71 11.03 -5.88 -4.88
C ASN A 71 10.83 -5.95 -6.41
N HIS A 72 9.95 -5.10 -6.98
CA HIS A 72 9.71 -5.02 -8.42
C HIS A 72 10.87 -4.41 -9.19
N LEU A 73 11.59 -3.46 -8.60
CA LEU A 73 12.78 -2.88 -9.22
C LEU A 73 13.99 -3.83 -9.23
N GLY A 74 13.98 -4.89 -8.42
CA GLY A 74 15.00 -5.95 -8.45
C GLY A 74 16.41 -5.50 -8.05
N ARG A 75 16.57 -4.33 -7.42
CA ARG A 75 17.83 -3.81 -6.89
C ARG A 75 17.60 -3.30 -5.45
N PRO A 76 18.43 -3.70 -4.47
CA PRO A 76 18.35 -3.16 -3.11
C PRO A 76 18.68 -1.66 -3.06
#